data_AF-A0A341BUE8-F1
#
_entry.id   AF-A0A341BUE8-F1
#
_cell.length_a   1.000
_cell.length_b   1.000
_cell.length_c   1.000
_cell.angle_alpha   90.00
_cell.angle_beta   90.00
_cell.angle_gamma   90.00
#
_symmetry.space_group_name_H-M   'P 1'
#
loop_
_entity.id
_entity.type
_entity.pdbx_description
1 polymer ?
#
loop_
_entity_poly.entity_id
_entity_poly.type
_entity_poly.pdbx_seq_one_letter_code
_entity_poly.pdbx_strand_id
1 'polypeptide(L)'
;MKFLELLPKDSDYYNMLLKKLAPPLVTLLSGEPEVQYVALRNINLIVQKRPEILKQEIRVFFVKYNDPICMKLEKLDIMIRLASQANIAQVLAELKEYATEVDIDFVRKAVRAIGRCAIKVEASVPW
;
A
#
# COMPACT_ATOMS: atom_id res chain seq x y z
N MET A 1 -15.38 -8.26 -8.92
CA MET A 1 -15.41 -8.53 -7.45
C MET A 1 -16.82 -8.55 -6.82
N LYS A 2 -17.90 -8.64 -7.62
CA LYS A 2 -19.30 -8.62 -7.15
C LYS A 2 -19.66 -9.79 -6.22
N PHE A 3 -19.05 -10.96 -6.45
CA PHE A 3 -19.23 -12.15 -5.61
C PHE A 3 -18.90 -11.91 -4.12
N LEU A 4 -17.79 -11.22 -3.84
CA LEU A 4 -17.41 -10.89 -2.46
C LEU A 4 -18.36 -9.89 -1.78
N GLU A 5 -19.19 -9.16 -2.55
CA GLU A 5 -20.23 -8.28 -1.98
C GLU A 5 -21.50 -9.05 -1.59
N LEU A 6 -21.67 -10.27 -2.13
CA LEU A 6 -22.80 -11.15 -1.83
C LEU A 6 -22.54 -12.05 -0.61
N LEU A 7 -21.30 -12.10 -0.12
CA LEU A 7 -20.93 -12.90 1.04
C LEU A 7 -21.13 -12.11 2.34
N PRO A 8 -21.61 -12.75 3.43
CA PRO A 8 -21.61 -12.14 4.75
C PRO A 8 -20.18 -11.78 5.15
N LYS A 9 -19.94 -10.51 5.50
CA LYS A 9 -18.59 -10.02 5.86
C LYS A 9 -18.01 -10.70 7.10
N ASP A 10 -18.89 -11.16 7.99
CA ASP A 10 -18.52 -11.85 9.23
C ASP A 10 -18.35 -13.36 9.02
N SER A 11 -18.50 -13.86 7.80
CA SER A 11 -18.29 -15.27 7.50
C SER A 11 -16.80 -15.63 7.55
N ASP A 12 -16.48 -16.75 8.21
CA ASP A 12 -15.15 -17.35 8.16
C ASP A 12 -14.66 -17.59 6.72
N TYR A 13 -15.60 -17.90 5.82
CA TYR A 13 -15.30 -18.10 4.41
C TYR A 13 -14.85 -16.80 3.72
N TYR A 14 -15.48 -15.67 4.03
CA TYR A 14 -15.07 -14.35 3.52
C TYR A 14 -13.64 -14.03 3.96
N ASN A 15 -13.36 -14.18 5.26
CA ASN A 15 -12.04 -13.93 5.82
C ASN A 15 -10.96 -14.88 5.28
N MET A 16 -11.30 -16.16 5.08
CA MET A 16 -10.41 -17.14 4.45
C MET A 16 -10.06 -16.72 3.01
N LEU A 17 -11.05 -16.27 2.23
CA LEU A 17 -10.84 -15.86 0.84
C LEU A 17 -9.94 -14.63 0.76
N LEU A 18 -10.14 -13.62 1.62
CA LEU A 18 -9.27 -12.45 1.68
C LEU A 18 -7.81 -12.83 1.98
N LYS A 19 -7.58 -13.73 2.94
CA LYS A 19 -6.24 -14.23 3.27
C LYS A 19 -5.57 -14.96 2.11
N LYS A 20 -6.34 -15.70 1.30
CA LYS A 20 -5.82 -16.41 0.12
C LYS A 20 -5.49 -15.48 -1.06
N LEU A 21 -6.02 -14.26 -1.08
CA LEU A 21 -5.77 -13.30 -2.15
C LEU A 21 -4.45 -12.52 -1.99
N ALA A 22 -3.96 -12.35 -0.76
CA ALA A 22 -2.72 -11.59 -0.54
C ALA A 22 -1.48 -12.23 -1.19
N PRO A 23 -1.19 -13.53 -0.99
CA PRO A 23 0.01 -14.16 -1.55
C PRO A 23 0.16 -14.01 -3.07
N PRO A 24 -0.85 -14.31 -3.92
CA PRO A 24 -0.67 -14.17 -5.36
C PRO A 24 -0.48 -12.71 -5.80
N LEU A 25 -1.11 -11.73 -5.13
CA LEU A 25 -0.90 -10.32 -5.43
C LEU A 25 0.53 -9.87 -5.11
N VAL A 26 1.10 -10.38 -4.01
CA VAL A 26 2.51 -10.13 -3.65
C VAL A 26 3.45 -10.79 -4.65
N THR A 27 3.18 -12.02 -5.07
CA THR A 27 4.01 -12.74 -6.05
C THR A 27 4.10 -12.02 -7.41
N LEU A 28 3.04 -11.33 -7.84
CA LEU A 28 3.08 -10.54 -9.08
C LEU A 28 4.12 -9.41 -9.05
N LEU A 29 4.48 -8.93 -7.86
CA LEU A 29 5.51 -7.90 -7.68
C LEU A 29 6.94 -8.45 -7.78
N SER A 30 7.10 -9.76 -7.97
CA SER A 30 8.39 -10.41 -8.24
C SER A 30 8.63 -10.67 -9.74
N GLY A 31 7.69 -10.29 -10.61
CA GLY A 31 7.81 -10.46 -12.06
C GLY A 31 8.72 -9.45 -12.75
N GLU A 32 8.65 -9.37 -14.08
CA GLU A 32 9.35 -8.35 -14.87
C GLU A 32 8.79 -6.94 -14.61
N PRO A 33 9.57 -5.86 -14.83
CA PRO A 33 9.16 -4.50 -14.48
C PRO A 33 7.79 -4.09 -15.03
N GLU A 34 7.50 -4.43 -16.27
CA GLU A 34 6.23 -4.12 -16.95
C GLU A 34 5.05 -4.80 -16.25
N VAL A 35 5.24 -6.06 -15.85
CA VAL A 35 4.25 -6.85 -15.10
C VAL A 35 4.06 -6.26 -13.70
N GLN A 36 5.15 -5.89 -13.02
CA GLN A 36 5.09 -5.24 -11.71
C GLN A 36 4.31 -3.93 -11.78
N TYR A 37 4.55 -3.10 -12.79
CA TYR A 37 3.83 -1.83 -12.95
C TYR A 37 2.33 -2.06 -13.14
N VAL A 38 1.93 -2.98 -14.02
CA VAL A 38 0.52 -3.33 -14.20
C VAL A 38 -0.07 -3.91 -12.92
N ALA A 39 0.67 -4.75 -12.20
CA ALA A 39 0.25 -5.32 -10.93
C ALA A 39 0.04 -4.23 -9.87
N LEU A 40 0.97 -3.29 -9.72
CA LEU A 40 0.86 -2.16 -8.77
C LEU A 40 -0.37 -1.29 -9.07
N ARG A 41 -0.63 -0.97 -10.33
CA ARG A 41 -1.83 -0.21 -10.74
C ARG A 41 -3.11 -0.92 -10.34
N ASN A 42 -3.19 -2.23 -10.58
CA ASN A 42 -4.35 -3.04 -10.20
C ASN A 42 -4.48 -3.20 -8.68
N ILE A 43 -3.36 -3.40 -7.98
CA ILE A 43 -3.33 -3.47 -6.52
C ILE A 43 -3.83 -2.16 -5.92
N ASN A 44 -3.43 -1.00 -6.46
CA ASN A 44 -3.92 0.29 -6.01
C ASN A 44 -5.46 0.38 -6.07
N LEU A 45 -6.06 -0.08 -7.18
CA LEU A 45 -7.53 -0.18 -7.31
C LEU A 45 -8.16 -1.18 -6.33
N ILE A 46 -7.51 -2.32 -6.09
CA ILE A 46 -7.99 -3.32 -5.12
C ILE A 46 -7.97 -2.74 -3.71
N VAL A 47 -6.87 -2.10 -3.30
CA VAL A 47 -6.71 -1.50 -1.96
C VAL A 47 -7.67 -0.35 -1.73
N GLN A 48 -8.05 0.40 -2.78
CA GLN A 48 -9.10 1.41 -2.69
C GLN A 48 -10.46 0.83 -2.30
N LYS A 49 -10.76 -0.39 -2.75
CA LYS A 49 -12.06 -1.04 -2.47
C LYS A 49 -12.00 -1.95 -1.23
N ARG A 50 -10.87 -2.62 -0.99
CA ARG A 50 -10.65 -3.64 0.05
C ARG A 50 -9.22 -3.59 0.61
N PRO A 51 -8.89 -2.58 1.44
CA PRO A 51 -7.57 -2.45 2.03
C PRO A 51 -7.20 -3.64 2.94
N GLU A 52 -8.18 -4.35 3.48
CA GLU A 52 -8.00 -5.49 4.38
C GLU A 52 -7.25 -6.67 3.76
N ILE A 53 -7.22 -6.79 2.43
CA ILE A 53 -6.51 -7.87 1.72
C ILE A 53 -5.00 -7.75 1.94
N LEU A 54 -4.44 -6.54 1.89
CA LEU A 54 -2.99 -6.31 1.89
C LEU A 54 -2.49 -5.57 3.14
N LYS A 55 -3.33 -5.46 4.18
CA LYS A 55 -3.00 -4.70 5.41
C LYS A 55 -1.73 -5.18 6.13
N GLN A 56 -1.39 -6.47 6.01
CA GLN A 56 -0.20 -7.07 6.64
C GLN A 56 1.05 -7.04 5.74
N GLU A 57 0.88 -6.73 4.45
CA GLU A 57 1.93 -6.84 3.43
C GLU A 57 2.61 -5.50 3.12
N ILE A 58 2.55 -4.54 4.06
CA ILE A 58 2.97 -3.15 3.78
C ILE A 58 4.43 -3.04 3.31
N ARG A 59 5.31 -3.88 3.86
CA ARG A 59 6.75 -3.90 3.54
C ARG A 59 7.04 -4.23 2.08
N VAL A 60 6.15 -4.97 1.42
CA VAL A 60 6.29 -5.32 -0.01
C VAL A 60 6.24 -4.06 -0.89
N PHE A 61 5.55 -3.02 -0.42
CA PHE A 61 5.39 -1.76 -1.13
C PHE A 61 6.48 -0.74 -0.82
N PHE A 62 7.50 -1.09 -0.05
CA PHE A 62 8.64 -0.18 0.14
C PHE A 62 9.41 -0.01 -1.18
N VAL A 63 9.82 1.23 -1.41
CA VAL A 63 10.49 1.64 -2.64
C VAL A 63 11.95 1.19 -2.57
N LYS A 64 12.42 0.55 -3.64
CA LYS A 64 13.84 0.21 -3.80
C LYS A 64 14.55 1.33 -4.56
N TYR A 65 15.85 1.47 -4.32
CA TYR A 65 16.66 2.52 -4.97
C TYR A 65 16.63 2.43 -6.50
N ASN A 66 16.56 1.20 -7.04
CA ASN A 66 16.56 0.91 -8.47
C ASN A 66 15.16 0.83 -9.09
N ASP A 67 14.10 1.08 -8.32
CA ASP A 67 12.75 1.09 -8.87
C ASP A 67 12.60 2.26 -9.86
N PRO A 68 12.03 2.03 -11.06
CA PRO A 68 11.64 3.11 -11.95
C PRO A 68 10.68 4.08 -11.27
N ILE A 69 10.77 5.37 -11.62
CA ILE A 69 9.97 6.43 -10.98
C ILE A 69 8.46 6.12 -10.97
N CYS A 70 7.92 5.57 -12.06
CA CYS A 70 6.51 5.18 -12.15
C CYS A 70 6.11 4.17 -11.06
N MET A 71 6.97 3.21 -10.72
CA MET A 71 6.72 2.26 -9.64
C MET A 71 6.87 2.89 -8.27
N LYS A 72 7.87 3.76 -8.07
CA LYS A 72 8.05 4.51 -6.82
C LYS A 72 6.77 5.25 -6.45
N LEU A 73 6.14 5.89 -7.44
CA LEU A 73 4.90 6.66 -7.27
C LEU A 73 3.70 5.77 -6.90
N GLU A 74 3.54 4.62 -7.55
CA GLU A 74 2.44 3.70 -7.23
C GLU A 74 2.61 3.08 -5.84
N LYS A 75 3.83 2.63 -5.52
CA LYS A 75 4.19 2.10 -4.20
C LYS A 75 3.88 3.11 -3.10
N LEU A 76 4.28 4.36 -3.29
CA LEU A 76 4.01 5.44 -2.34
C LEU A 76 2.50 5.65 -2.11
N ASP A 77 1.67 5.65 -3.16
CA ASP A 77 0.21 5.82 -2.99
C ASP A 77 -0.42 4.61 -2.28
N ILE A 78 0.03 3.39 -2.58
CA ILE A 78 -0.41 2.17 -1.88
C ILE A 78 -0.02 2.22 -0.39
N MET A 79 1.22 2.61 -0.07
CA MET A 79 1.68 2.75 1.33
C MET A 79 0.78 3.70 2.12
N ILE A 80 0.44 4.87 1.56
CA ILE A 80 -0.46 5.83 2.21
C ILE A 80 -1.86 5.22 2.44
N ARG A 81 -2.37 4.46 1.47
CA ARG A 81 -3.68 3.78 1.58
C ARG A 81 -3.69 2.65 2.60
N LEU A 82 -2.57 1.97 2.81
CA LEU A 82 -2.42 0.90 3.81
C LEU A 82 -1.92 1.39 5.18
N ALA A 83 -1.50 2.65 5.30
CA ALA A 83 -1.09 3.25 6.57
C ALA A 83 -2.21 3.17 7.62
N SER A 84 -1.87 2.73 8.82
CA SER A 84 -2.76 2.53 9.97
C SER A 84 -1.98 2.71 11.27
N GLN A 85 -2.67 2.81 12.40
CA GLN A 85 -2.02 2.92 13.72
C GLN A 85 -1.00 1.81 13.99
N ALA A 86 -1.24 0.60 13.47
CA ALA A 86 -0.38 -0.56 13.69
C ALA A 86 0.96 -0.50 12.94
N ASN A 87 1.03 0.25 11.82
CA ASN A 87 2.21 0.26 10.95
C ASN A 87 2.77 1.68 10.69
N ILE A 88 2.15 2.72 11.25
CA ILE A 88 2.53 4.12 10.99
C ILE A 88 3.99 4.43 11.29
N ALA A 89 4.55 3.85 12.37
CA ALA A 89 5.96 4.05 12.71
C ALA A 89 6.92 3.55 11.61
N GLN A 90 6.61 2.39 11.01
CA GLN A 90 7.40 1.84 9.90
C GLN A 90 7.25 2.69 8.64
N VAL A 91 6.03 3.11 8.33
CA VAL A 91 5.75 3.97 7.16
C VAL A 91 6.48 5.31 7.27
N LEU A 92 6.43 5.96 8.43
CA LEU A 92 7.10 7.25 8.64
C LEU A 92 8.62 7.13 8.58
N ALA A 93 9.20 6.02 9.06
CA ALA A 93 10.63 5.76 8.93
C ALA A 93 11.05 5.69 7.44
N GLU A 94 10.32 4.93 6.63
CA GLU A 94 10.57 4.83 5.19
C GLU A 94 10.38 6.17 4.46
N LEU A 95 9.28 6.88 4.74
CA LEU A 95 9.03 8.19 4.13
C LEU A 95 10.11 9.22 4.47
N LYS A 96 10.71 9.12 5.66
CA LYS A 96 11.85 9.95 6.06
C LYS A 96 13.08 9.64 5.20
N GLU A 97 13.35 8.37 4.90
CA GLU A 97 14.43 7.99 3.98
C GLU A 97 14.14 8.51 2.56
N TYR A 98 12.91 8.39 2.07
CA TYR A 98 12.52 8.90 0.75
C TYR A 98 12.65 10.43 0.63
N ALA A 99 12.50 11.16 1.73
CA ALA A 99 12.71 12.61 1.77
C ALA A 99 14.19 13.02 1.66
N THR A 100 15.12 12.06 1.68
CA THR A 100 16.56 12.28 1.49
C THR A 100 17.07 11.84 0.10
N GLU A 101 16.18 11.39 -0.78
CA GLU A 101 16.56 11.05 -2.17
C GLU A 101 16.97 12.29 -2.98
N VAL A 102 17.68 12.05 -4.09
CA VAL A 102 18.15 13.11 -5.01
C VAL A 102 17.01 13.63 -5.90
N ASP A 103 16.03 12.79 -6.22
CA ASP A 103 14.89 13.17 -7.05
C ASP A 103 13.93 14.09 -6.27
N ILE A 104 14.00 15.38 -6.57
CA ILE A 104 13.23 16.43 -5.91
C ILE A 104 11.71 16.19 -6.05
N ASP A 105 11.24 15.66 -7.18
CA ASP A 105 9.82 15.45 -7.39
C ASP A 105 9.30 14.26 -6.60
N PHE A 106 10.13 13.21 -6.44
CA PHE A 106 9.83 12.12 -5.52
C PHE A 106 9.85 12.59 -4.07
N VAL A 107 10.87 13.34 -3.65
CA VAL A 107 10.99 13.92 -2.29
C VAL A 107 9.76 14.75 -1.93
N ARG A 108 9.30 15.65 -2.82
CA ARG A 108 8.08 16.45 -2.59
C ARG A 108 6.85 15.58 -2.36
N LYS A 109 6.74 14.46 -3.08
CA LYS A 109 5.62 13.53 -2.91
C LYS A 109 5.74 12.73 -1.62
N ALA A 110 6.93 12.33 -1.20
CA ALA A 110 7.17 11.68 0.09
C ALA A 110 6.80 12.61 1.26
N VAL A 111 7.20 13.89 1.21
CA VAL A 111 6.81 14.89 2.22
C VAL A 111 5.29 15.08 2.28
N ARG A 112 4.61 15.15 1.13
CA ARG A 112 3.13 15.18 1.09
C ARG A 112 2.51 13.90 1.64
N ALA A 113 3.14 12.75 1.42
CA ALA A 113 2.69 11.46 1.96
C ALA A 113 2.73 11.45 3.49
N ILE A 114 3.76 12.04 4.11
CA ILE A 114 3.83 12.23 5.57
C ILE A 114 2.62 13.02 6.06
N GLY A 115 2.31 14.16 5.43
CA GLY A 115 1.13 14.96 5.77
C GLY A 115 -0.18 14.20 5.62
N ARG A 116 -0.35 13.40 4.55
CA ARG A 116 -1.53 12.54 4.37
C ARG A 116 -1.64 11.47 5.46
N CYS A 117 -0.52 10.90 5.89
CA CYS A 117 -0.49 9.91 6.96
C CYS A 117 -0.89 10.53 8.30
N ALA A 118 -0.42 11.75 8.61
CA ALA A 118 -0.81 12.48 9.81
C ALA A 118 -2.33 12.68 9.89
N ILE A 119 -2.94 13.22 8.82
CA ILE A 119 -4.39 13.44 8.74
C ILE A 119 -5.17 12.12 8.89
N LYS A 120 -4.69 11.05 8.25
CA LYS A 120 -5.36 9.75 8.24
C LYS A 120 -5.33 9.05 9.60
N VAL A 121 -4.21 9.16 10.32
CA VAL A 121 -3.97 8.41 11.57
C VAL A 121 -4.41 9.20 12.80
N GLU A 122 -4.31 10.54 12.83
CA GLU A 122 -4.83 11.36 13.94
C GLU A 122 -6.34 11.21 14.12
N ALA A 123 -7.10 11.01 13.03
CA ALA A 123 -8.53 10.69 13.10
C ALA A 123 -8.83 9.34 13.81
N SER A 124 -7.79 8.56 14.17
CA SER A 124 -7.90 7.25 14.83
C SER A 124 -7.56 7.29 16.33
N VAL A 125 -7.17 8.43 16.89
CA VAL A 125 -6.85 8.59 18.31
C VAL A 125 -8.01 9.35 18.98
N PRO A 126 -8.86 8.68 19.80
CA PRO A 126 -9.79 9.40 20.65
C PRO A 126 -9.00 10.09 21.76
N TRP A 127 -9.19 11.40 21.90
CA TRP A 127 -8.75 12.17 23.07
C TRP A 127 -9.43 11.67 24.34
#